data_AF-A0A423UEF4-F1
#
_entry.id   AF-A0A423UEF4-F1
#
_cell.length_a   1.000
_cell.length_b   1.000
_cell.length_c   1.000
_cell.angle_alpha   90.00
_cell.angle_beta   90.00
_cell.angle_gamma   90.00
#
_symmetry.space_group_name_H-M   'P 1'
#
loop_
_entity.id
_entity.type
_entity.pdbx_description
1 polymer ?
#
loop_
_entity_poly.entity_id
_entity_poly.type
_entity_poly.pdbx_seq_one_letter_code
_entity_poly.pdbx_strand_id
1 'polypeptide(L)'
;MKHVGIIGGIGPEATMGYYRAIIAGVQQAKHSTAVLSEISIRSIDMYRMFSMLDREDYPAVEAYLGDAAEDLRHGGADFGLMCGNTPHIVFDGIQRRTALPLLSIVTSALQEAQRRGLHRLGLLGTKFTMHHDFFTSAFQAAGIAMVTPEGPTRSSSMPVSWTSWSKASCATRHGRCCWVSSPAWSPNMGWTASCSGAPNSR
;
A
#
# COMPACT_ATOMS: atom_id res chain seq x y z
N MET A 1 -21.53 5.30 -10.54
CA MET A 1 -20.15 5.27 -10.00
C MET A 1 -19.47 4.08 -10.63
N LYS A 2 -18.14 4.07 -10.77
CA LYS A 2 -17.46 2.89 -11.30
C LYS A 2 -17.44 1.77 -10.25
N HIS A 3 -17.67 0.52 -10.66
CA HIS A 3 -17.57 -0.68 -9.84
C HIS A 3 -16.11 -1.04 -9.62
N VAL A 4 -15.68 -1.16 -8.35
CA VAL A 4 -14.30 -1.50 -8.00
C VAL A 4 -14.15 -2.99 -7.69
N GLY A 5 -13.12 -3.61 -8.27
CA GLY A 5 -12.63 -4.94 -7.92
C GLY A 5 -11.48 -4.86 -6.93
N ILE A 6 -11.49 -5.73 -5.93
CA ILE A 6 -10.43 -5.85 -4.93
C ILE A 6 -9.86 -7.26 -4.98
N ILE A 7 -8.59 -7.40 -5.35
CA ILE A 7 -7.82 -8.62 -5.12
C ILE A 7 -7.38 -8.58 -3.66
N GLY A 8 -8.20 -9.23 -2.82
CA GLY A 8 -8.06 -9.29 -1.37
C GLY A 8 -7.42 -10.59 -0.89
N GLY A 9 -7.47 -10.85 0.41
CA GLY A 9 -6.89 -12.06 1.00
C GLY A 9 -5.38 -12.02 1.20
N ILE A 10 -4.71 -10.96 0.73
CA ILE A 10 -3.30 -10.61 1.01
C ILE A 10 -3.24 -9.94 2.39
N GLY A 11 -3.66 -10.68 3.41
CA GLY A 11 -4.01 -10.15 4.73
C GLY A 11 -5.50 -9.81 4.82
N PRO A 12 -6.31 -10.55 5.60
CA PRO A 12 -7.74 -10.27 5.74
C PRO A 12 -7.99 -8.89 6.37
N GLU A 13 -7.17 -8.46 7.33
CA GLU A 13 -7.27 -7.15 7.97
C GLU A 13 -7.01 -6.01 6.99
N ALA A 14 -6.04 -6.19 6.08
CA ALA A 14 -5.77 -5.22 5.03
C ALA A 14 -6.99 -5.09 4.13
N THR A 15 -7.54 -6.21 3.66
CA THR A 15 -8.72 -6.27 2.79
C THR A 15 -9.92 -5.54 3.43
N MET A 16 -10.20 -5.82 4.71
CA MET A 16 -11.26 -5.11 5.46
C MET A 16 -11.00 -3.61 5.55
N GLY A 17 -9.74 -3.20 5.74
CA GLY A 17 -9.33 -1.80 5.76
C GLY A 17 -9.62 -1.08 4.43
N TYR A 18 -9.30 -1.70 3.30
CA TYR A 18 -9.61 -1.16 1.97
C TYR A 18 -11.12 -0.99 1.76
N TYR A 19 -11.91 -2.03 2.07
CA TYR A 19 -13.36 -1.96 1.94
C TYR A 19 -13.95 -0.77 2.71
N ARG A 20 -13.60 -0.65 4.01
CA ARG A 20 -14.08 0.45 4.86
C ARG A 20 -13.64 1.82 4.34
N ALA A 21 -12.38 1.95 3.92
CA ALA A 21 -11.83 3.21 3.44
C ALA A 21 -12.49 3.67 2.13
N ILE A 22 -12.76 2.75 1.20
CA ILE A 22 -13.43 3.06 -0.07
C ILE A 22 -14.85 3.55 0.19
N ILE A 23 -15.62 2.83 1.02
CA ILE A 23 -16.98 3.25 1.38
C ILE A 23 -16.98 4.64 2.04
N ALA A 24 -16.11 4.86 3.02
CA ALA A 24 -15.99 6.15 3.69
C ALA A 24 -15.60 7.29 2.71
N GLY A 25 -14.64 7.03 1.81
CA GLY A 25 -14.22 7.98 0.80
C GLY A 25 -15.33 8.35 -0.18
N VAL A 26 -16.14 7.37 -0.60
CA VAL A 26 -17.30 7.62 -1.47
C VAL A 26 -18.37 8.43 -0.75
N GLN A 27 -18.73 8.07 0.48
CA GLN A 27 -19.71 8.81 1.28
C GLN A 27 -19.26 10.26 1.51
N GLN A 28 -17.97 10.47 1.80
CA GLN A 28 -17.39 11.79 1.95
C GLN A 28 -17.47 12.60 0.65
N ALA A 29 -17.09 12.03 -0.49
CA ALA A 29 -17.13 12.69 -1.79
C ALA A 29 -18.56 12.99 -2.27
N LYS A 30 -19.55 12.22 -1.80
CA LYS A 30 -20.97 12.42 -2.11
C LYS A 30 -21.72 13.23 -1.07
N HIS A 31 -21.07 13.62 0.03
CA HIS A 31 -21.70 14.27 1.17
C HIS A 31 -22.96 13.53 1.65
N SER A 32 -22.94 12.19 1.62
CA SER A 32 -24.10 11.34 1.94
C SER A 32 -23.67 9.99 2.48
N THR A 33 -24.28 9.56 3.58
CA THR A 33 -24.11 8.22 4.16
C THR A 33 -25.01 7.16 3.53
N ALA A 34 -25.99 7.58 2.72
CA ALA A 34 -26.92 6.68 2.02
C ALA A 34 -26.37 6.16 0.68
N VAL A 35 -25.12 6.51 0.32
CA VAL A 35 -24.46 6.08 -0.91
C VAL A 35 -23.34 5.10 -0.57
N LEU A 36 -23.42 3.90 -1.12
CA LEU A 36 -22.36 2.89 -1.03
C LEU A 36 -21.80 2.62 -2.43
N SER A 37 -20.50 2.34 -2.51
CA SER A 37 -19.89 1.85 -3.74
C SER A 37 -20.22 0.39 -3.95
N GLU A 38 -20.45 -0.02 -5.20
CA GLU A 38 -20.41 -1.43 -5.58
C GLU A 38 -18.95 -1.90 -5.55
N ILE A 39 -18.71 -3.03 -4.88
CA ILE A 39 -17.38 -3.60 -4.64
C ILE A 39 -17.44 -5.11 -4.81
N SER A 40 -16.61 -5.67 -5.68
CA SER A 40 -16.36 -7.12 -5.75
C SER A 40 -15.02 -7.43 -5.10
N ILE A 41 -14.97 -8.46 -4.24
CA ILE A 41 -13.74 -8.87 -3.56
C ILE A 41 -13.41 -10.30 -3.96
N ARG A 42 -12.27 -10.46 -4.64
CA ARG A 42 -11.66 -11.77 -4.90
C ARG A 42 -10.63 -12.02 -3.82
N SER A 43 -11.02 -12.74 -2.77
CA SER A 43 -10.12 -13.10 -1.68
C SER A 43 -9.28 -14.31 -2.08
N ILE A 44 -7.97 -14.14 -2.21
CA ILE A 44 -7.03 -15.21 -2.53
C ILE A 44 -6.40 -15.81 -1.27
N ASP A 45 -5.70 -16.95 -1.42
CA ASP A 45 -4.82 -17.49 -0.39
C ASP A 45 -3.43 -16.86 -0.55
N MET A 46 -3.07 -15.96 0.37
CA MET A 46 -1.77 -15.30 0.31
C MET A 46 -0.60 -16.25 0.52
N TYR A 47 -0.77 -17.37 1.23
CA TYR A 47 0.34 -18.30 1.47
C TYR A 47 0.70 -19.06 0.19
N ARG A 48 -0.28 -19.33 -0.68
CA ARG A 48 0.00 -19.82 -2.03
C ARG A 48 0.82 -18.82 -2.82
N MET A 49 0.45 -17.54 -2.79
CA MET A 49 1.20 -16.46 -3.44
C MET A 49 2.63 -16.35 -2.89
N PHE A 50 2.80 -16.33 -1.56
CA PHE A 50 4.11 -16.25 -0.92
C PHE A 50 4.97 -17.47 -1.22
N SER A 51 4.41 -18.68 -1.26
CA SER A 51 5.16 -19.88 -1.65
C SER A 51 5.73 -19.78 -3.07
N MET A 52 5.01 -19.14 -4.01
CA MET A 52 5.52 -18.89 -5.36
C MET A 52 6.59 -17.77 -5.37
N LEU A 53 6.40 -16.71 -4.57
CA LEU A 53 7.39 -15.64 -4.42
C LEU A 53 8.70 -16.13 -3.78
N ASP A 54 8.64 -16.98 -2.77
CA ASP A 54 9.80 -17.57 -2.08
C ASP A 54 10.63 -18.46 -3.03
N ARG A 55 10.01 -18.97 -4.10
CA ARG A 55 10.64 -19.73 -5.17
C ARG A 55 11.07 -18.86 -6.35
N GLU A 56 10.87 -17.54 -6.25
CA GLU A 56 11.10 -16.57 -7.33
C GLU A 56 10.32 -16.90 -8.63
N ASP A 57 9.21 -17.63 -8.52
CA ASP A 57 8.38 -18.03 -9.66
C ASP A 57 7.38 -16.91 -10.01
N TYR A 58 7.93 -15.78 -10.48
CA TYR A 58 7.14 -14.61 -10.86
C TYR A 58 6.07 -14.92 -11.92
N PRO A 59 6.32 -15.73 -12.96
CA PRO A 59 5.28 -16.10 -13.92
C PRO A 59 4.07 -16.81 -13.28
N ALA A 60 4.29 -17.67 -12.27
CA ALA A 60 3.20 -18.30 -11.55
C ALA A 60 2.42 -17.32 -10.66
N VAL A 61 3.10 -16.37 -10.02
CA VAL A 61 2.45 -15.28 -9.25
C VAL A 61 1.61 -14.39 -10.18
N GLU A 62 2.16 -14.00 -11.33
CA GLU A 62 1.46 -13.23 -12.36
C GLU A 62 0.21 -13.94 -12.86
N ALA A 63 0.29 -15.24 -13.12
CA ALA A 63 -0.87 -16.04 -13.51
C ALA A 63 -1.92 -16.07 -12.39
N TYR A 64 -1.52 -16.38 -11.16
CA TYR A 64 -2.44 -16.50 -10.03
C TYR A 64 -3.19 -15.20 -9.70
N LEU A 65 -2.49 -14.06 -9.72
CA LEU A 65 -3.09 -12.75 -9.49
C LEU A 65 -3.81 -12.21 -10.72
N GLY A 66 -3.35 -12.57 -11.93
CA GLY A 66 -4.02 -12.26 -13.18
C GLY A 66 -5.39 -12.93 -13.29
N ASP A 67 -5.48 -14.21 -12.93
CA ASP A 67 -6.74 -14.95 -12.87
C ASP A 67 -7.72 -14.29 -11.87
N ALA A 68 -7.21 -13.85 -10.71
CA ALA A 68 -8.01 -13.11 -9.74
C ALA A 68 -8.52 -11.76 -10.27
N ALA A 69 -7.72 -11.06 -11.08
CA ALA A 69 -8.13 -9.82 -11.73
C ALA A 69 -9.20 -10.09 -12.80
N GLU A 70 -9.07 -11.19 -13.54
CA GLU A 70 -10.00 -11.57 -14.59
C GLU A 70 -11.35 -12.05 -14.03
N ASP A 71 -11.34 -12.78 -12.91
CA ASP A 71 -12.55 -13.11 -12.13
C ASP A 71 -13.33 -11.83 -11.76
N LEU A 72 -12.63 -10.78 -11.31
CA LEU A 72 -13.24 -9.50 -10.96
C LEU A 72 -13.81 -8.78 -12.18
N ARG A 73 -13.09 -8.82 -13.31
CA ARG A 73 -13.55 -8.25 -14.59
C ARG A 73 -14.83 -8.93 -15.06
N HIS A 74 -14.87 -10.26 -15.04
CA HIS A 74 -16.07 -11.03 -15.35
C HIS A 74 -17.20 -10.78 -14.36
N GLY A 75 -16.86 -10.48 -13.10
CA GLY A 75 -17.79 -10.04 -12.06
C GLY A 75 -18.29 -8.59 -12.21
N GLY A 76 -17.96 -7.89 -13.30
CA GLY A 76 -18.47 -6.55 -13.62
C GLY A 76 -17.60 -5.38 -13.17
N ALA A 77 -16.43 -5.63 -12.55
CA ALA A 77 -15.56 -4.55 -12.11
C ALA A 77 -15.07 -3.70 -13.28
N ASP A 78 -15.16 -2.37 -13.14
CA ASP A 78 -14.67 -1.40 -14.12
C ASP A 78 -13.15 -1.14 -13.98
N PHE A 79 -12.61 -1.33 -12.77
CA PHE A 79 -11.20 -1.22 -12.44
C PHE A 79 -10.88 -2.02 -11.18
N GLY A 80 -9.61 -2.37 -10.97
CA GLY A 80 -9.17 -3.21 -9.87
C GLY A 80 -8.05 -2.59 -9.01
N LEU A 81 -7.86 -3.14 -7.82
CA LEU A 81 -6.68 -2.90 -6.97
C LEU A 81 -6.28 -4.16 -6.21
N MET A 82 -5.04 -4.19 -5.71
CA MET A 82 -4.53 -5.27 -4.86
C MET A 82 -4.36 -4.79 -3.42
N CYS A 83 -4.83 -5.58 -2.45
CA CYS A 83 -4.69 -5.28 -1.02
C CYS A 83 -3.30 -5.67 -0.48
N GLY A 84 -2.25 -5.00 -0.91
CA GLY A 84 -0.91 -5.22 -0.35
C GLY A 84 0.21 -4.59 -1.18
N ASN A 85 1.36 -4.36 -0.55
CA ASN A 85 2.53 -3.78 -1.23
C ASN A 85 3.26 -4.85 -2.06
N THR A 86 3.61 -5.99 -1.43
CA THR A 86 4.43 -7.04 -2.04
C THR A 86 3.96 -7.51 -3.44
N PRO A 87 2.66 -7.72 -3.71
CA PRO A 87 2.19 -8.15 -5.04
C PRO A 87 2.58 -7.20 -6.18
N HIS A 88 2.91 -5.94 -5.87
CA HIS A 88 3.30 -4.97 -6.88
C HIS A 88 4.67 -5.25 -7.51
N ILE A 89 5.45 -6.20 -6.98
CA ILE A 89 6.67 -6.68 -7.63
C ILE A 89 6.40 -7.25 -9.04
N VAL A 90 5.20 -7.80 -9.26
CA VAL A 90 4.75 -8.34 -10.56
C VAL A 90 3.60 -7.53 -11.17
N PHE A 91 3.42 -6.26 -10.74
CA PHE A 91 2.28 -5.43 -11.17
C PHE A 91 2.13 -5.37 -12.69
N ASP A 92 3.22 -5.06 -13.40
CA ASP A 92 3.19 -4.91 -14.87
C ASP A 92 2.85 -6.24 -15.56
N GLY A 93 3.29 -7.37 -15.00
CA GLY A 93 2.97 -8.70 -15.49
C GLY A 93 1.50 -9.04 -15.36
N ILE A 94 0.89 -8.70 -14.22
CA ILE A 94 -0.55 -8.85 -14.00
C ILE A 94 -1.33 -7.95 -14.96
N GLN A 95 -0.93 -6.67 -15.08
CA GLN A 95 -1.63 -5.72 -15.96
C GLN A 95 -1.61 -6.14 -17.44
N ARG A 96 -0.55 -6.84 -17.90
CA ARG A 96 -0.50 -7.41 -19.25
C ARG A 96 -1.44 -8.61 -19.45
N ARG A 97 -1.84 -9.28 -18.36
CA ARG A 97 -2.68 -10.49 -18.40
C ARG A 97 -4.17 -10.22 -18.34
N THR A 98 -4.58 -9.04 -17.88
CA THR A 98 -6.00 -8.66 -17.78
C THR A 98 -6.29 -7.36 -18.50
N ALA A 99 -7.48 -7.26 -19.10
CA ALA A 99 -7.99 -6.00 -19.63
C ALA A 99 -8.56 -5.09 -18.53
N LEU A 100 -8.70 -5.58 -17.29
CA LEU A 100 -9.12 -4.76 -16.15
C LEU A 100 -8.03 -3.74 -15.82
N PRO A 101 -8.31 -2.42 -15.84
CA PRO A 101 -7.34 -1.42 -15.41
C PRO A 101 -7.05 -1.57 -13.92
N LEU A 102 -5.80 -1.76 -13.54
CA LEU A 102 -5.38 -1.90 -12.14
C LEU A 102 -4.78 -0.60 -11.61
N LEU A 103 -5.12 -0.26 -10.36
CA LEU A 103 -4.51 0.84 -9.63
C LEU A 103 -3.28 0.35 -8.88
N SER A 104 -2.13 0.96 -9.19
CA SER A 104 -0.88 0.72 -8.46
C SER A 104 -0.80 1.58 -7.21
N ILE A 105 -0.51 0.94 -6.07
CA ILE A 105 -0.25 1.66 -4.81
C ILE A 105 1.03 2.50 -4.90
N VAL A 106 2.03 2.05 -5.66
CA VAL A 106 3.31 2.76 -5.84
C VAL A 106 3.05 4.07 -6.57
N THR A 107 2.33 4.01 -7.69
CA THR A 107 1.95 5.20 -8.48
C THR A 107 1.08 6.14 -7.65
N SER A 108 0.09 5.61 -6.92
CA SER A 108 -0.80 6.41 -6.07
C SER A 108 -0.04 7.13 -4.95
N ALA A 109 0.91 6.44 -4.30
CA ALA A 109 1.72 7.02 -3.25
C ALA A 109 2.69 8.08 -3.79
N LEU A 110 3.28 7.85 -4.97
CA LEU A 110 4.16 8.80 -5.63
C LEU A 110 3.41 10.10 -5.99
N GLN A 111 2.23 9.97 -6.59
CA GLN A 111 1.38 11.12 -6.93
C GLN A 111 1.04 11.95 -5.69
N GLU A 112 0.71 11.29 -4.58
CA GLU A 112 0.42 12.00 -3.33
C GLU A 112 1.66 12.69 -2.74
N ALA A 113 2.83 12.05 -2.82
CA ALA A 113 4.09 12.66 -2.39
C ALA A 113 4.43 13.92 -3.21
N GLN A 114 4.27 13.85 -4.54
CA GLN A 114 4.44 14.99 -5.43
C GLN A 114 3.44 16.11 -5.13
N ARG A 115 2.15 15.76 -4.95
CA ARG A 115 1.09 16.72 -4.60
C ARG A 115 1.39 17.48 -3.30
N ARG A 116 2.06 16.82 -2.34
CA ARG A 116 2.49 17.43 -1.07
C ARG A 116 3.84 18.14 -1.12
N GLY A 117 4.57 18.08 -2.25
CA GLY A 117 5.91 18.63 -2.38
C GLY A 117 6.92 17.96 -1.44
N LEU A 118 6.82 16.63 -1.28
CA LEU A 118 7.74 15.86 -0.45
C LEU A 118 8.94 15.40 -1.28
N HIS A 119 10.14 15.59 -0.72
CA HIS A 119 11.41 15.23 -1.38
C HIS A 119 12.18 14.12 -0.67
N ARG A 120 11.75 13.75 0.55
CA ARG A 120 12.36 12.66 1.33
C ARG A 120 11.31 11.95 2.19
N LEU A 121 11.27 10.62 2.10
CA LEU A 121 10.26 9.77 2.73
C LEU A 121 10.91 8.57 3.42
N GLY A 122 10.34 8.16 4.56
CA GLY A 122 10.63 6.88 5.18
C GLY A 122 9.72 5.78 4.63
N LEU A 123 10.30 4.68 4.13
CA LEU A 123 9.58 3.47 3.70
C LEU A 123 9.63 2.43 4.82
N LEU A 124 8.46 2.08 5.36
CA LEU A 124 8.29 0.95 6.27
C LEU A 124 7.38 -0.10 5.63
N GLY A 125 7.69 -1.37 5.86
CA GLY A 125 6.90 -2.47 5.35
C GLY A 125 7.52 -3.82 5.68
N THR A 126 7.11 -4.86 4.96
CA THR A 126 7.79 -6.15 5.00
C THR A 126 9.21 -6.01 4.47
N LYS A 127 10.10 -6.96 4.80
CA LYS A 127 11.43 -7.06 4.21
C LYS A 127 11.35 -7.01 2.67
N PHE A 128 10.43 -7.75 2.07
CA PHE A 128 10.18 -7.68 0.62
C PHE A 128 9.93 -6.24 0.12
N THR A 129 9.05 -5.49 0.78
CA THR A 129 8.75 -4.11 0.36
C THR A 129 9.96 -3.19 0.53
N MET A 130 10.75 -3.38 1.58
CA MET A 130 11.88 -2.50 1.91
C MET A 130 13.17 -2.84 1.16
N HIS A 131 13.36 -4.09 0.72
CA HIS A 131 14.59 -4.54 0.05
C HIS A 131 14.51 -4.56 -1.48
N HIS A 132 13.31 -4.73 -2.06
CA HIS A 132 13.18 -4.76 -3.51
C HIS A 132 12.95 -3.36 -4.11
N ASP A 133 13.54 -3.14 -5.28
CA ASP A 133 13.54 -1.82 -5.92
C ASP A 133 12.20 -1.43 -6.56
N PHE A 134 11.22 -2.33 -6.66
CA PHE A 134 9.93 -2.04 -7.31
C PHE A 134 9.18 -0.86 -6.67
N PHE A 135 9.36 -0.64 -5.36
CA PHE A 135 8.72 0.48 -4.66
C PHE A 135 9.59 1.74 -4.68
N THR A 136 10.92 1.61 -4.53
CA THR A 136 11.86 2.74 -4.43
C THR A 136 12.18 3.37 -5.78
N SER A 137 12.30 2.57 -6.84
CA SER A 137 12.69 3.03 -8.18
C SER A 137 11.80 4.14 -8.73
N ALA A 138 10.48 4.02 -8.59
CA ALA A 138 9.52 5.03 -9.04
C ALA A 138 9.71 6.39 -8.34
N PHE A 139 10.03 6.38 -7.05
CA PHE A 139 10.29 7.59 -6.26
C PHE A 139 11.65 8.21 -6.59
N GLN A 140 12.68 7.37 -6.75
CA GLN A 140 14.01 7.82 -7.14
C GLN A 140 14.00 8.49 -8.52
N ALA A 141 13.30 7.90 -9.50
CA ALA A 141 13.12 8.47 -10.83
C ALA A 141 12.40 9.83 -10.80
N ALA A 142 11.54 10.05 -9.80
CA ALA A 142 10.86 11.33 -9.56
C ALA A 142 11.66 12.31 -8.69
N GLY A 143 12.91 11.99 -8.34
CA GLY A 143 13.76 12.85 -7.50
C GLY A 143 13.36 12.87 -6.01
N ILE A 144 12.63 11.86 -5.53
CA ILE A 144 12.21 11.73 -4.13
C ILE A 144 13.08 10.67 -3.44
N ALA A 145 13.84 11.08 -2.42
CA ALA A 145 14.70 10.19 -1.67
C ALA A 145 13.89 9.28 -0.72
N MET A 146 14.14 7.97 -0.77
CA MET A 146 13.51 6.98 0.09
C MET A 146 14.52 6.45 1.11
N VAL A 147 14.13 6.34 2.38
CA VAL A 147 14.98 5.83 3.47
C VAL A 147 14.27 4.68 4.16
N THR A 148 14.97 3.56 4.38
CA THR A 148 14.48 2.42 5.17
C THR A 148 15.22 2.35 6.52
N PRO A 149 14.68 1.67 7.54
CA PRO A 149 15.30 1.57 8.87
C PRO A 149 16.69 0.90 8.88
N GLU A 150 16.98 0.05 7.89
CA GLU A 150 18.27 -0.67 7.79
C GLU A 150 19.40 0.18 7.18
N GLY A 151 19.15 1.47 6.92
CA GLY A 151 20.07 2.37 6.22
C GLY A 151 19.84 2.38 4.70
N PRO A 152 20.50 3.28 3.94
CA PRO A 152 20.42 3.27 2.48
C PRO A 152 20.88 1.90 1.98
N THR A 153 20.05 1.24 1.17
CA THR A 153 20.25 -0.11 0.64
C THR A 153 21.67 -0.30 0.11
N ARG A 154 22.53 -0.93 0.93
CA ARG A 154 23.79 -1.53 0.49
C ARG A 154 23.91 -2.85 1.23
N SER A 155 24.12 -3.90 0.44
CA SER A 155 24.22 -5.30 0.85
C SER A 155 25.11 -5.51 2.09
N SER A 156 24.51 -5.79 3.25
CA SER A 156 25.12 -6.63 4.29
C SER A 156 24.10 -6.93 5.37
N SER A 157 23.88 -8.23 5.57
CA SER A 157 23.04 -8.90 6.56
C SER A 157 23.35 -8.53 8.02
N MET A 158 22.31 -8.29 8.84
CA MET A 158 22.20 -8.76 10.23
C MET A 158 20.72 -8.82 10.67
N PRO A 159 20.33 -9.72 11.61
CA PRO A 159 18.93 -10.03 11.89
C PRO A 159 18.37 -9.14 13.01
N VAL A 160 17.20 -8.54 12.79
CA VAL A 160 16.38 -7.91 13.84
C VAL A 160 15.10 -8.71 14.02
N SER A 161 14.77 -9.00 15.28
CA SER A 161 13.71 -9.92 15.70
C SER A 161 12.31 -9.38 15.46
N TRP A 162 11.40 -10.30 15.15
CA TRP A 162 10.00 -10.07 14.83
C TRP A 162 9.16 -9.76 16.07
N THR A 163 8.89 -8.48 16.32
CA THR A 163 7.74 -8.11 17.14
C THR A 163 7.14 -6.77 16.70
N SER A 164 5.98 -6.88 16.05
CA SER A 164 4.93 -5.86 15.91
C SER A 164 5.31 -4.45 15.44
N TRP A 165 5.21 -4.16 14.14
CA TRP A 165 5.02 -2.78 13.68
C TRP A 165 4.01 -2.69 12.52
N SER A 166 2.84 -2.13 12.83
CA SER A 166 1.84 -1.64 11.89
C SER A 166 2.28 -0.27 11.35
N LYS A 167 2.30 -0.16 10.01
CA LYS A 167 2.34 1.05 9.14
C LYS A 167 2.68 2.38 9.84
N ALA A 168 3.90 2.88 9.59
CA ALA A 168 4.22 4.30 9.72
C ALA A 168 4.94 4.78 8.45
N SER A 169 4.55 5.95 7.93
CA SER A 169 5.30 6.65 6.90
C SER A 169 5.89 7.90 7.56
N CYS A 170 7.21 8.05 7.50
CA CYS A 170 7.88 9.25 7.99
C CYS A 170 7.93 10.29 6.86
N ALA A 171 7.34 11.46 7.07
CA ALA A 171 7.48 12.61 6.19
C ALA A 171 8.12 13.75 6.98
N THR A 172 9.29 14.21 6.55
CA THR A 172 9.94 15.39 7.11
C THR A 172 9.68 16.58 6.19
N ARG A 173 9.13 17.68 6.72
CA ARG A 173 9.22 19.01 6.10
C ARG A 173 10.14 19.84 7.01
N HIS A 174 11.21 20.40 6.46
CA HIS A 174 12.19 21.24 7.19
C HIS A 174 12.95 20.54 8.34
N GLY A 175 13.45 19.32 8.13
CA GLY A 175 14.40 18.70 9.06
C GLY A 175 13.85 18.29 10.43
N ARG A 176 12.52 18.20 10.59
CA ARG A 176 11.88 17.67 11.81
C ARG A 176 11.03 16.44 11.48
N CYS A 177 11.13 15.42 12.33
CA CYS A 177 10.34 14.18 12.25
C CYS A 177 8.88 14.45 12.63
N CYS A 178 7.97 14.23 11.69
CA CYS A 178 6.54 14.10 11.97
C CYS A 178 6.14 12.63 11.77
N TRP A 179 5.54 12.05 12.80
CA TRP A 179 4.98 10.71 12.76
C TRP A 179 3.56 10.78 12.24
N VAL A 180 3.26 10.07 11.15
CA VAL A 180 1.88 9.83 10.70
C VAL A 180 1.62 8.34 10.84
N SER A 181 0.83 7.98 11.85
CA SER A 181 0.22 6.67 11.98
C SER A 181 -1.12 6.63 11.22
N SER A 182 -1.42 5.53 10.56
CA SER A 182 -2.82 5.20 10.28
C SER A 182 -3.47 4.79 11.60
N PRO A 183 -4.66 5.32 11.97
CA PRO A 183 -5.26 4.97 13.24
C PRO A 183 -5.66 3.49 13.24
N ALA A 184 -5.07 2.74 14.16
CA ALA A 184 -5.82 1.69 14.83
C ALA A 184 -6.96 2.40 15.59
N TRP A 185 -8.16 1.88 15.39
CA TRP A 185 -9.43 2.43 15.84
C TRP A 185 -9.41 2.83 17.34
N SER A 186 -9.79 4.06 17.65
CA SER A 186 -10.36 4.45 18.95
C SER A 186 -11.54 5.41 18.67
N PRO A 187 -12.73 5.21 19.27
CA PRO A 187 -13.97 5.77 18.74
C PRO A 187 -14.21 7.26 19.02
N ASN A 188 -13.28 7.96 19.67
CA ASN A 188 -13.58 9.22 20.36
C ASN A 188 -12.51 10.32 20.29
N MET A 189 -11.75 10.44 19.19
CA MET A 189 -10.92 11.65 18.98
C MET A 189 -10.96 12.13 17.52
N GLY A 190 -11.41 13.37 17.34
CA GLY A 190 -11.25 14.11 16.10
C GLY A 190 -9.77 14.34 15.75
N TRP A 191 -9.53 14.62 14.46
CA TRP A 191 -8.21 14.94 13.92
C TRP A 191 -7.53 16.03 14.74
N THR A 192 -6.52 15.67 15.51
CA THR A 192 -5.63 16.65 16.18
C THR A 192 -4.20 16.33 15.77
N ALA A 193 -3.59 17.23 15.01
CA ALA A 193 -2.16 17.26 14.82
C ALA A 193 -1.55 17.92 16.06
N SER A 194 -0.96 17.15 16.97
CA SER A 194 -0.17 17.72 18.06
C SER A 194 1.32 17.63 17.73
N CYS A 195 1.98 18.79 17.71
CA CYS A 195 3.43 18.88 17.75
C CYS A 195 3.84 18.95 19.21
N SER A 196 4.25 17.85 19.83
CA SER A 196 4.91 17.90 21.15
C SER A 196 6.37 18.30 20.96
N GLY A 197 6.71 19.50 21.42
CA GLY A 197 8.11 19.90 21.60
C GLY A 197 8.74 19.11 22.74
N ALA A 198 9.91 18.52 22.51
CA ALA A 198 10.72 17.98 23.61
C ALA A 198 11.24 19.15 24.48
N PRO A 199 11.33 18.99 25.81
CA PRO A 199 11.79 20.05 26.69
C PRO A 199 13.28 20.32 26.50
N ASN A 200 13.65 21.60 26.43
CA ASN A 200 15.04 22.06 26.43
C ASN A 200 15.73 21.57 27.71
N SER A 201 16.79 20.77 27.57
CA SER A 201 17.77 20.57 28.62
C SER A 201 18.63 21.83 28.76
N ARG A 202 18.64 22.40 29.97
CA ARG A 202 19.77 23.19 30.50
C ARG A 202 20.50 22.33 31.50
#